data_AF-A0A832CW38-F1
#
_entry.id   AF-A0A832CW38-F1
#
_cell.length_a   1.000
_cell.length_b   1.000
_cell.length_c   1.000
_cell.angle_alpha   90.00
_cell.angle_beta   90.00
_cell.angle_gamma   90.00
#
_symmetry.space_group_name_H-M   'P 1'
#
loop_
_entity.id
_entity.type
_entity.pdbx_description
1 polymer ?
#
loop_
_entity_poly.entity_id
_entity_poly.type
_entity_poly.pdbx_seq_one_letter_code
_entity_poly.pdbx_strand_id
1 'polypeptide(L)'
;MKIGYTEKPYEALLELLNSRGIYRLGLKHFLEYRKAESIGFQYVAVEMLVREYSIIYDSTFRGRVIREENFKGLNFKLLIYNGSEKADSIVSRTPVASNTIVTWKELSELLPSPPLPAFVIDLSILAARGDDGSIIRVQIQESLEKIREYLWDPHLAITSSDRSFIEWVNMIAGRNKATITQSKPSELLWSMDADKVIIVRQDAPHPITPNDILSSEAFLLGVSQDNIPRPEYGRLLDNLVPWGLPRRIELKNSIVGVPDSLNKIIEVILKARYKYNGDIEKAIITSMTQKNITTRLYYEIVKRAKRDLEGPSISWDLYYELSKWLPITKLDFTRVAEKAGIKIKG
;
A
#
# COMPACT_ATOMS: atom_id res chain seq x y z
N MET A 1 14.30 3.73 -29.25
CA MET A 1 13.13 3.04 -28.65
C MET A 1 12.65 3.92 -27.52
N LYS A 2 11.45 4.52 -27.58
CA LYS A 2 10.93 5.31 -26.46
C LYS A 2 10.67 4.33 -25.31
N ILE A 3 11.39 4.49 -24.21
CA ILE A 3 11.14 3.76 -22.97
C ILE A 3 9.75 4.19 -22.52
N GLY A 4 8.79 3.26 -22.47
CA GLY A 4 7.47 3.53 -21.90
C GLY A 4 7.62 3.77 -20.39
N TYR A 5 6.83 4.69 -19.84
CA TYR A 5 6.81 4.93 -18.40
C TYR A 5 6.42 3.64 -17.65
N THR A 6 6.99 3.46 -16.46
CA THR A 6 6.60 2.40 -15.54
C THR A 6 6.08 3.02 -14.25
N GLU A 7 4.95 2.50 -13.74
CA GLU A 7 4.40 2.92 -12.45
C GLU A 7 5.38 2.62 -11.29
N LYS A 8 6.24 1.59 -11.44
CA LYS A 8 7.07 1.07 -10.34
C LYS A 8 8.49 1.63 -10.36
N PRO A 9 8.95 2.30 -9.29
CA PRO A 9 10.30 2.84 -9.18
C PRO A 9 11.43 1.83 -9.43
N TYR A 10 11.28 0.57 -9.00
CA TYR A 10 12.33 -0.42 -9.24
C TYR A 10 12.54 -0.71 -10.72
N GLU A 11 11.48 -0.74 -11.53
CA GLU A 11 11.60 -1.01 -12.97
C GLU A 11 12.34 0.14 -13.66
N ALA A 12 11.98 1.39 -13.32
CA ALA A 12 12.67 2.58 -13.83
C ALA A 12 14.15 2.59 -13.43
N LEU A 13 14.45 2.20 -12.19
CA LEU A 13 15.83 2.08 -11.72
C LEU A 13 16.59 1.01 -12.50
N LEU A 14 16.02 -0.19 -12.65
CA LEU A 14 16.67 -1.29 -13.38
C LEU A 14 16.89 -0.96 -14.86
N GLU A 15 15.98 -0.22 -15.52
CA GLU A 15 16.19 0.32 -16.87
C GLU A 15 17.40 1.27 -16.92
N LEU A 16 17.50 2.20 -15.97
CA LEU A 16 18.64 3.12 -15.90
C LEU A 16 19.94 2.38 -15.65
N LEU A 17 19.96 1.45 -14.70
CA LEU A 17 21.12 0.62 -14.40
C LEU A 17 21.57 -0.17 -15.64
N ASN A 18 20.63 -0.81 -16.34
CA ASN A 18 20.90 -1.52 -17.58
C ASN A 18 21.52 -0.61 -18.65
N SER A 19 20.93 0.57 -18.86
CA SER A 19 21.41 1.55 -19.86
C SER A 19 22.85 2.03 -19.59
N ARG A 20 23.32 1.90 -18.34
CA ARG A 20 24.67 2.28 -17.89
C ARG A 20 25.59 1.09 -17.64
N GLY A 21 25.15 -0.14 -17.93
CA GLY A 21 25.93 -1.36 -17.72
C GLY A 21 26.20 -1.67 -16.25
N ILE A 22 25.33 -1.26 -15.35
CA ILE A 22 25.45 -1.49 -13.91
C ILE A 22 24.58 -2.70 -13.54
N TYR A 23 25.20 -3.78 -13.09
CA TYR A 23 24.51 -5.01 -12.68
C TYR A 23 24.72 -5.35 -11.21
N ARG A 24 25.71 -4.73 -10.56
CA ARG A 24 26.06 -4.90 -9.14
C ARG A 24 26.06 -3.54 -8.46
N LEU A 25 24.97 -3.22 -7.77
CA LEU A 25 24.81 -1.93 -7.08
C LEU A 25 25.13 -2.08 -5.59
N GLY A 26 26.14 -1.35 -5.13
CA GLY A 26 26.53 -1.30 -3.73
C GLY A 26 25.74 -0.28 -2.92
N LEU A 27 25.32 -0.68 -1.72
CA LEU A 27 24.59 0.15 -0.77
C LEU A 27 25.48 0.49 0.43
N LYS A 28 25.63 1.78 0.70
CA LYS A 28 26.34 2.27 1.89
C LYS A 28 25.50 2.12 3.16
N HIS A 29 26.12 2.19 4.35
CA HIS A 29 25.53 1.82 5.66
C HIS A 29 24.32 2.65 6.07
N PHE A 30 24.10 3.74 5.37
CA PHE A 30 23.08 4.71 5.69
C PHE A 30 21.68 4.32 5.19
N LEU A 31 21.59 3.26 4.39
CA LEU A 31 20.35 2.61 3.97
C LEU A 31 20.00 1.46 4.93
N GLU A 32 18.70 1.25 5.16
CA GLU A 32 18.22 0.21 6.07
C GLU A 32 18.39 -1.18 5.44
N TYR A 33 19.32 -1.96 5.97
CA TYR A 33 19.64 -3.31 5.47
C TYR A 33 18.39 -4.21 5.35
N ARG A 34 17.56 -4.28 6.39
CA ARG A 34 16.37 -5.15 6.39
C ARG A 34 15.38 -4.78 5.28
N LYS A 35 15.23 -3.48 4.97
CA LYS A 35 14.36 -3.02 3.88
C LYS A 35 14.99 -3.30 2.52
N ALA A 36 16.29 -3.07 2.36
CA ALA A 36 17.00 -3.43 1.14
C ALA A 36 16.93 -4.93 0.83
N GLU A 37 16.98 -5.79 1.84
CA GLU A 37 16.86 -7.25 1.68
C GLU A 37 15.41 -7.67 1.33
N SER A 38 14.41 -7.14 2.05
CA SER A 38 13.01 -7.54 1.90
C SER A 38 12.25 -6.88 0.74
N ILE A 39 12.55 -5.62 0.42
CA ILE A 39 11.89 -4.83 -0.63
C ILE A 39 12.78 -4.71 -1.89
N GLY A 40 14.11 -4.79 -1.76
CA GLY A 40 15.01 -4.85 -2.91
C GLY A 40 15.23 -3.52 -3.62
N PHE A 41 15.31 -3.58 -4.95
CA PHE A 41 15.57 -2.39 -5.79
C PHE A 41 14.47 -1.35 -5.66
N GLN A 42 13.25 -1.74 -5.29
CA GLN A 42 12.16 -0.83 -4.99
C GLN A 42 12.49 0.11 -3.83
N TYR A 43 13.08 -0.40 -2.74
CA TYR A 43 13.49 0.42 -1.61
C TYR A 43 14.60 1.40 -2.00
N VAL A 44 15.57 0.93 -2.79
CA VAL A 44 16.68 1.75 -3.27
C VAL A 44 16.18 2.89 -4.16
N ALA A 45 15.30 2.59 -5.12
CA ALA A 45 14.71 3.57 -6.03
C ALA A 45 13.92 4.64 -5.27
N VAL A 46 13.09 4.24 -4.30
CA VAL A 46 12.33 5.18 -3.47
C VAL A 46 13.26 6.05 -2.62
N GLU A 47 14.28 5.49 -1.99
CA GLU A 47 15.23 6.28 -1.20
C GLU A 47 16.00 7.28 -2.08
N MET A 48 16.34 6.90 -3.33
CA MET A 48 16.90 7.83 -4.30
C MET A 48 15.95 8.99 -4.62
N LEU A 49 14.67 8.71 -4.87
CA LEU A 49 13.67 9.73 -5.21
C LEU A 49 13.37 10.68 -4.04
N VAL A 50 13.15 10.13 -2.85
CA VAL A 50 12.74 10.87 -1.65
C VAL A 50 13.91 11.67 -1.07
N ARG A 51 15.10 11.08 -1.03
CA ARG A 51 16.28 11.70 -0.40
C ARG A 51 17.27 12.29 -1.39
N GLU A 52 16.96 12.21 -2.68
CA GLU A 52 17.72 12.81 -3.78
C GLU A 52 19.13 12.22 -3.89
N TYR A 53 19.24 10.93 -3.60
CA TYR A 53 20.49 10.19 -3.76
C TYR A 53 20.81 9.94 -5.23
N SER A 54 22.08 9.68 -5.50
CA SER A 54 22.56 9.39 -6.85
C SER A 54 23.43 8.14 -6.84
N ILE A 55 23.58 7.53 -8.01
CA ILE A 55 24.52 6.44 -8.23
C ILE A 55 25.81 7.02 -8.77
N ILE A 56 26.92 6.66 -8.13
CA ILE A 56 28.26 7.11 -8.50
C ILE A 56 29.18 5.93 -8.76
N TYR A 57 30.22 6.16 -9.54
CA TYR A 57 31.30 5.20 -9.68
C TYR A 57 32.13 5.12 -8.40
N ASP A 58 32.35 3.89 -7.89
CA ASP A 58 33.29 3.62 -6.81
C ASP A 58 33.93 2.24 -7.02
N SER A 59 35.15 2.25 -7.57
CA SER A 59 35.89 1.02 -7.88
C SER A 59 36.38 0.26 -6.65
N THR A 60 36.30 0.87 -5.46
CA THR A 60 36.84 0.30 -4.21
C THR A 60 35.81 -0.50 -3.44
N PHE A 61 34.52 -0.27 -3.70
CA PHE A 61 33.45 -0.93 -2.96
C PHE A 61 33.39 -2.43 -3.27
N ARG A 62 33.46 -3.23 -2.21
CA ARG A 62 33.18 -4.67 -2.23
C ARG A 62 32.15 -5.02 -1.17
N GLY A 63 31.30 -5.98 -1.49
CA GLY A 63 30.19 -6.34 -0.64
C GLY A 63 29.74 -7.79 -0.76
N ARG A 64 28.85 -8.19 0.14
CA ARG A 64 28.08 -9.43 0.06
C ARG A 64 26.77 -9.14 -0.67
N VAL A 65 26.33 -10.09 -1.49
CA VAL A 65 25.03 -10.01 -2.17
C VAL A 65 23.92 -10.25 -1.13
N ILE A 66 22.94 -9.36 -1.10
CA ILE A 66 21.76 -9.48 -0.22
C ILE A 66 20.48 -9.75 -0.98
N ARG A 67 20.48 -9.48 -2.29
CA ARG A 67 19.34 -9.65 -3.16
C ARG A 67 19.80 -9.77 -4.60
N GLU A 68 19.13 -10.63 -5.35
CA GLU A 68 19.26 -10.77 -6.79
C GLU A 68 17.87 -10.65 -7.42
N GLU A 69 17.75 -9.91 -8.51
CA GLU A 69 16.50 -9.76 -9.26
C GLU A 69 16.77 -9.97 -10.75
N ASN A 70 15.94 -10.80 -11.40
CA ASN A 70 15.97 -10.95 -12.84
C ASN A 70 15.05 -9.92 -13.48
N PHE A 71 15.58 -9.12 -14.40
CA PHE A 71 14.81 -8.14 -15.15
C PHE A 71 15.24 -8.19 -16.62
N LYS A 72 14.27 -8.46 -17.51
CA LYS A 72 14.48 -8.64 -18.95
C LYS A 72 15.62 -9.62 -19.30
N GLY A 73 15.74 -10.70 -18.51
CA GLY A 73 16.75 -11.74 -18.70
C GLY A 73 18.14 -11.41 -18.11
N LEU A 74 18.32 -10.22 -17.54
CA LEU A 74 19.56 -9.79 -16.89
C LEU A 74 19.43 -9.94 -15.37
N ASN A 75 20.52 -10.33 -14.70
CA ASN A 75 20.54 -10.49 -13.25
C ASN A 75 21.20 -9.25 -12.61
N PHE A 76 20.43 -8.56 -11.77
CA PHE A 76 20.89 -7.42 -10.99
C PHE A 76 21.08 -7.80 -9.53
N LYS A 77 22.16 -7.34 -8.92
CA LYS A 77 22.54 -7.64 -7.55
C LYS A 77 22.61 -6.40 -6.69
N LEU A 78 22.05 -6.48 -5.49
CA LEU A 78 22.28 -5.51 -4.43
C LEU A 78 23.35 -6.03 -3.48
N LEU A 79 24.33 -5.18 -3.20
CA LEU A 79 25.46 -5.50 -2.34
C LEU A 79 25.47 -4.60 -1.11
N ILE A 80 25.85 -5.15 0.03
CA ILE A 80 26.21 -4.38 1.23
C ILE A 80 27.62 -4.76 1.68
N TYR A 81 28.24 -4.00 2.56
CA TYR A 81 29.59 -4.27 3.09
C TYR A 81 29.80 -5.71 3.60
N ASN A 82 31.08 -6.05 3.84
CA ASN A 82 31.54 -7.33 4.37
C ASN A 82 31.31 -8.50 3.40
N GLY A 83 31.74 -8.34 2.15
CA GLY A 83 31.86 -9.43 1.19
C GLY A 83 32.90 -9.13 0.12
N SER A 84 33.11 -10.09 -0.78
CA SER A 84 34.19 -10.08 -1.77
C SER A 84 33.78 -9.58 -3.15
N GLU A 85 32.48 -9.55 -3.45
CA GLU A 85 31.94 -9.16 -4.76
C GLU A 85 32.18 -7.67 -5.00
N LYS A 86 32.73 -7.34 -6.16
CA LYS A 86 32.99 -5.95 -6.55
C LYS A 86 31.70 -5.33 -7.08
N ALA A 87 31.33 -4.17 -6.57
CA ALA A 87 30.21 -3.41 -7.14
C ALA A 87 30.66 -2.68 -8.42
N ASP A 88 29.75 -2.54 -9.37
CA ASP A 88 29.96 -1.73 -10.57
C ASP A 88 29.80 -0.24 -10.23
N SER A 89 28.90 0.07 -9.30
CA SER A 89 28.61 1.43 -8.80
C SER A 89 27.96 1.37 -7.42
N ILE A 90 27.83 2.53 -6.76
CA ILE A 90 27.24 2.62 -5.42
C ILE A 90 26.20 3.73 -5.33
N VAL A 91 25.27 3.59 -4.39
CA VAL A 91 24.35 4.68 -4.00
C VAL A 91 25.08 5.65 -3.05
N SER A 92 25.00 6.95 -3.34
CA SER A 92 25.63 8.03 -2.58
C SER A 92 24.66 9.13 -2.20
N ARG A 93 24.81 9.65 -0.98
CA ARG A 93 24.08 10.84 -0.48
C ARG A 93 24.62 12.15 -1.02
N THR A 94 25.91 12.19 -1.32
CA THR A 94 26.65 13.39 -1.69
C THR A 94 27.21 13.16 -3.09
N PRO A 95 26.42 13.39 -4.14
CA PRO A 95 26.93 13.26 -5.50
C PRO A 95 28.02 14.30 -5.73
N VAL A 96 29.17 13.84 -6.19
CA VAL A 96 30.17 14.71 -6.82
C VAL A 96 29.94 14.62 -8.32
N ALA A 97 29.72 15.77 -8.97
CA ALA A 97 29.28 15.82 -10.37
C ALA A 97 30.18 14.99 -11.31
N SER A 98 31.49 14.98 -11.07
CA SER A 98 32.48 14.26 -11.89
C SER A 98 32.29 12.74 -11.95
N ASN A 99 31.66 12.14 -10.93
CA ASN A 99 31.55 10.68 -10.81
C ASN A 99 30.09 10.20 -10.79
N THR A 100 29.14 11.10 -11.03
CA THR A 100 27.71 10.78 -11.00
C THR A 100 27.32 10.09 -12.30
N ILE A 101 26.74 8.90 -12.18
CA ILE A 101 26.32 8.09 -13.33
C ILE A 101 24.81 8.18 -13.50
N VAL A 102 24.04 8.07 -12.42
CA VAL A 102 22.57 8.17 -12.45
C VAL A 102 22.11 9.09 -11.34
N THR A 103 21.31 10.10 -11.68
CA THR A 103 20.69 11.03 -10.74
C THR A 103 19.27 10.60 -10.40
N TRP A 104 18.75 11.08 -9.26
CA TRP A 104 17.34 10.91 -8.92
C TRP A 104 16.39 11.57 -9.94
N LYS A 105 16.84 12.62 -10.64
CA LYS A 105 16.05 13.31 -11.67
C LYS A 105 15.83 12.43 -12.89
N GLU A 106 16.89 11.80 -13.40
CA GLU A 106 16.80 10.81 -14.48
C GLU A 106 15.86 9.66 -14.10
N LEU A 107 15.88 9.22 -12.83
CA LEU A 107 14.94 8.23 -12.32
C LEU A 107 13.49 8.75 -12.33
N SER A 108 13.27 9.98 -11.88
CA SER A 108 11.93 10.58 -11.87
C SER A 108 11.35 10.82 -13.27
N GLU A 109 12.19 11.08 -14.27
CA GLU A 109 11.77 11.30 -15.66
C GLU A 109 11.22 10.03 -16.33
N LEU A 110 11.49 8.84 -15.77
CA LEU A 110 10.94 7.57 -16.24
C LEU A 110 9.63 7.15 -15.54
N LEU A 111 9.19 7.94 -14.56
CA LEU A 111 7.98 7.68 -13.78
C LEU A 111 6.80 8.51 -14.31
N PRO A 112 5.56 8.11 -14.00
CA PRO A 112 4.37 8.82 -14.48
C PRO A 112 4.34 10.26 -13.96
N SER A 113 4.03 11.19 -14.87
CA SER A 113 3.69 12.58 -14.57
C SER A 113 2.45 12.92 -15.41
N PRO A 114 1.25 12.99 -14.80
CA PRO A 114 0.95 12.93 -13.36
C PRO A 114 1.16 11.55 -12.71
N PRO A 115 1.34 11.47 -11.38
CA PRO A 115 1.67 10.24 -10.65
C PRO A 115 0.43 9.34 -10.46
N LEU A 116 -0.04 8.75 -11.54
CA LEU A 116 -1.17 7.81 -11.55
C LEU A 116 -0.65 6.34 -11.46
N PRO A 117 -1.32 5.46 -10.70
CA PRO A 117 -2.56 5.70 -9.97
C PRO A 117 -2.34 6.52 -8.69
N ALA A 118 -3.25 7.45 -8.41
CA ALA A 118 -3.22 8.29 -7.21
C ALA A 118 -4.11 7.71 -6.09
N PHE A 119 -3.62 7.76 -4.86
CA PHE A 119 -4.36 7.44 -3.64
C PHE A 119 -4.64 8.75 -2.92
N VAL A 120 -5.90 9.17 -2.95
CA VAL A 120 -6.34 10.44 -2.38
C VAL A 120 -7.05 10.19 -1.06
N ILE A 121 -6.49 10.69 0.04
CA ILE A 121 -7.10 10.67 1.36
C ILE A 121 -7.74 12.03 1.62
N ASP A 122 -9.06 12.07 1.76
CA ASP A 122 -9.80 13.30 2.02
C ASP A 122 -10.13 13.48 3.50
N LEU A 123 -9.75 14.65 4.04
CA LEU A 123 -9.92 15.00 5.45
C LEU A 123 -11.21 15.79 5.75
N SER A 124 -12.10 16.05 4.79
CA SER A 124 -13.31 16.87 5.02
C SER A 124 -14.20 16.31 6.12
N ILE A 125 -14.31 14.98 6.20
CA ILE A 125 -15.08 14.28 7.24
C ILE A 125 -14.44 14.46 8.63
N LEU A 126 -13.11 14.52 8.70
CA LEU A 126 -12.39 14.70 9.97
C LEU A 126 -12.73 16.05 10.59
N ALA A 127 -12.65 17.11 9.78
CA ALA A 127 -12.97 18.47 10.18
C ALA A 127 -14.43 18.59 10.65
N ALA A 128 -15.37 17.96 9.93
CA ALA A 128 -16.79 17.95 10.30
C ALA A 128 -17.07 17.28 11.66
N ARG A 129 -16.22 16.36 12.09
CA ARG A 129 -16.35 15.64 13.37
C ARG A 129 -15.68 16.37 14.55
N GLY A 130 -14.81 17.35 14.29
CA GLY A 130 -14.01 18.02 15.33
C GLY A 130 -13.00 17.09 16.02
N ASP A 131 -12.56 16.04 15.34
CA ASP A 131 -11.58 15.07 15.84
C ASP A 131 -10.15 15.62 15.69
N ASP A 132 -9.27 15.36 16.67
CA ASP A 132 -7.88 15.83 16.66
C ASP A 132 -7.01 15.18 15.57
N GLY A 133 -7.51 14.07 15.00
CA GLY A 133 -6.89 13.35 13.91
C GLY A 133 -5.65 12.55 14.31
N SER A 134 -5.37 12.36 15.59
CA SER A 134 -4.18 11.62 16.08
C SER A 134 -4.05 10.22 15.49
N ILE A 135 -5.16 9.47 15.41
CA ILE A 135 -5.19 8.14 14.80
C ILE A 135 -4.99 8.23 13.28
N ILE A 136 -5.62 9.20 12.62
CA ILE A 136 -5.54 9.40 11.17
C ILE A 136 -4.13 9.79 10.74
N ARG A 137 -3.47 10.61 11.53
CA ARG A 137 -2.06 10.99 11.42
C ARG A 137 -1.13 9.77 11.35
N VAL A 138 -1.29 8.82 12.28
CA VAL A 138 -0.54 7.55 12.27
C VAL A 138 -0.87 6.73 11.02
N GLN A 139 -2.15 6.60 10.66
CA GLN A 139 -2.55 5.85 9.48
C GLN A 139 -2.01 6.46 8.18
N ILE A 140 -1.90 7.79 8.07
CA ILE A 140 -1.30 8.45 6.91
C ILE A 140 0.20 8.15 6.81
N GLN A 141 0.92 8.18 7.93
CA GLN A 141 2.33 7.80 7.95
C GLN A 141 2.51 6.33 7.50
N GLU A 142 1.69 5.41 8.04
CA GLU A 142 1.71 4.00 7.64
C GLU A 142 1.28 3.82 6.17
N SER A 143 0.35 4.65 5.67
CA SER A 143 -0.08 4.63 4.27
C SER A 143 1.07 5.00 3.34
N LEU A 144 1.88 6.01 3.69
CA LEU A 144 3.06 6.39 2.92
C LEU A 144 4.08 5.25 2.87
N GLU A 145 4.29 4.53 3.98
CA GLU A 145 5.16 3.34 3.97
C GLU A 145 4.63 2.25 3.05
N LYS A 146 3.31 2.01 3.02
CA LYS A 146 2.69 1.03 2.12
C LYS A 146 2.81 1.45 0.65
N ILE A 147 2.62 2.73 0.35
CA ILE A 147 2.83 3.26 -1.01
C ILE A 147 4.26 2.99 -1.46
N ARG A 148 5.26 3.27 -0.62
CA ARG A 148 6.69 3.06 -0.94
C ARG A 148 7.09 1.60 -1.20
N GLU A 149 6.32 0.62 -0.73
CA GLU A 149 6.54 -0.80 -1.04
C GLU A 149 6.28 -1.15 -2.51
N TYR A 150 5.54 -0.32 -3.26
CA TYR A 150 5.13 -0.60 -4.65
C TYR A 150 5.34 0.57 -5.63
N LEU A 151 5.13 1.79 -5.14
CA LEU A 151 5.15 3.07 -5.86
C LEU A 151 6.09 4.04 -5.11
N TRP A 152 5.82 5.34 -5.17
CA TRP A 152 6.55 6.36 -4.42
C TRP A 152 5.62 7.52 -4.02
N ASP A 153 6.13 8.45 -3.22
CA ASP A 153 5.32 9.39 -2.44
C ASP A 153 4.27 10.22 -3.22
N PRO A 154 4.52 10.73 -4.44
CA PRO A 154 3.53 11.54 -5.16
C PRO A 154 2.28 10.78 -5.59
N HIS A 155 2.29 9.44 -5.54
CA HIS A 155 1.08 8.65 -5.70
C HIS A 155 0.16 8.74 -4.47
N LEU A 156 0.59 9.33 -3.35
CA LEU A 156 -0.25 9.63 -2.20
C LEU A 156 -0.55 11.13 -2.19
N ALA A 157 -1.83 11.46 -2.09
CA ALA A 157 -2.31 12.80 -1.90
C ALA A 157 -3.25 12.91 -0.69
N ILE A 158 -3.16 14.03 0.02
CA ILE A 158 -4.00 14.36 1.15
C ILE A 158 -4.69 15.69 0.83
N THR A 159 -6.02 15.67 0.79
CA THR A 159 -6.85 16.82 0.38
C THR A 159 -7.66 17.36 1.54
N SER A 160 -8.20 18.56 1.35
CA SER A 160 -9.02 19.25 2.36
C SER A 160 -8.30 19.36 3.72
N SER A 161 -6.98 19.49 3.69
CA SER A 161 -6.15 19.59 4.89
C SER A 161 -6.13 21.03 5.42
N ASP A 162 -6.26 21.19 6.74
CA ASP A 162 -5.97 22.47 7.37
C ASP A 162 -4.45 22.71 7.47
N ARG A 163 -4.04 23.94 7.76
CA ARG A 163 -2.62 24.32 7.86
C ARG A 163 -1.88 23.57 8.97
N SER A 164 -2.55 23.35 10.10
CA SER A 164 -1.96 22.66 11.26
C SER A 164 -1.65 21.19 10.93
N PHE A 165 -2.49 20.56 10.11
CA PHE A 165 -2.29 19.21 9.63
C PHE A 165 -1.12 19.13 8.66
N ILE A 166 -1.03 20.08 7.72
CA ILE A 166 0.09 20.16 6.76
C ILE A 166 1.43 20.32 7.50
N GLU A 167 1.50 21.24 8.46
CA GLU A 167 2.68 21.47 9.30
C GLU A 167 3.06 20.20 10.06
N TRP A 168 2.08 19.51 10.62
CA TRP A 168 2.31 18.25 11.33
C TRP A 168 2.86 17.15 10.43
N VAL A 169 2.28 16.93 9.24
CA VAL A 169 2.77 15.88 8.32
C VAL A 169 4.21 16.19 7.93
N ASN A 170 4.53 17.46 7.64
CA ASN A 170 5.87 17.88 7.28
C ASN A 170 6.87 17.71 8.44
N MET A 171 6.43 17.87 9.69
CA MET A 171 7.26 17.67 10.88
C MET A 171 7.50 16.19 11.20
N ILE A 172 6.48 15.34 11.10
CA ILE A 172 6.52 13.96 11.60
C ILE A 172 6.85 12.94 10.51
N ALA A 173 6.32 13.09 9.29
CA ALA A 173 6.57 12.14 8.20
C ALA A 173 7.99 12.23 7.62
N GLY A 174 8.83 13.11 8.17
CA GLY A 174 10.19 13.35 7.71
C GLY A 174 10.23 13.82 6.25
N ARG A 175 11.27 13.42 5.52
CA ARG A 175 11.34 13.67 4.07
C ARG A 175 10.26 12.84 3.38
N ASN A 176 9.32 13.54 2.78
CA ASN A 176 8.30 12.96 1.91
C ASN A 176 8.04 13.89 0.72
N LYS A 177 7.52 13.33 -0.37
CA LYS A 177 7.11 14.06 -1.59
C LYS A 177 5.62 13.86 -1.90
N ALA A 178 4.81 13.55 -0.89
CA ALA A 178 3.38 13.40 -1.05
C ALA A 178 2.73 14.76 -1.32
N THR A 179 1.61 14.78 -2.05
CA THR A 179 0.87 16.04 -2.27
C THR A 179 -0.06 16.30 -1.10
N ILE A 180 0.11 17.41 -0.40
CA ILE A 180 -0.74 17.79 0.73
C ILE A 180 -1.32 19.17 0.43
N THR A 181 -2.64 19.26 0.35
CA THR A 181 -3.31 20.47 -0.13
C THR A 181 -4.61 20.76 0.62
N GLN A 182 -4.97 22.04 0.66
CA GLN A 182 -6.27 22.50 1.13
C GLN A 182 -7.36 22.36 0.05
N SER A 183 -6.97 22.14 -1.21
CA SER A 183 -7.87 21.92 -2.33
C SER A 183 -8.77 20.70 -2.13
N LYS A 184 -9.93 20.75 -2.78
CA LYS A 184 -10.86 19.61 -2.85
C LYS A 184 -10.26 18.46 -3.68
N PRO A 185 -10.67 17.21 -3.43
CA PRO A 185 -10.29 16.08 -4.27
C PRO A 185 -10.53 16.29 -5.76
N SER A 186 -11.67 16.90 -6.13
CA SER A 186 -12.01 17.17 -7.53
C SER A 186 -11.00 18.05 -8.26
N GLU A 187 -10.57 19.13 -7.62
CA GLU A 187 -9.59 20.06 -8.19
C GLU A 187 -8.26 19.36 -8.45
N LEU A 188 -7.80 18.57 -7.47
CA LEU A 188 -6.57 17.78 -7.60
C LEU A 188 -6.69 16.75 -8.72
N LEU A 189 -7.77 15.97 -8.74
CA LEU A 189 -7.96 14.89 -9.71
C LEU A 189 -8.11 15.42 -11.13
N TRP A 190 -8.79 16.56 -11.33
CA TRP A 190 -8.81 17.25 -12.62
C TRP A 190 -7.44 17.75 -13.05
N SER A 191 -6.62 18.27 -12.12
CA SER A 191 -5.25 18.70 -12.46
C SER A 191 -4.35 17.54 -12.89
N MET A 192 -4.71 16.31 -12.50
CA MET A 192 -4.04 15.07 -12.89
C MET A 192 -4.68 14.39 -14.10
N ASP A 193 -5.71 14.99 -14.72
CA ASP A 193 -6.47 14.38 -15.83
C ASP A 193 -6.96 12.95 -15.49
N ALA A 194 -7.39 12.74 -14.24
CA ALA A 194 -7.82 11.44 -13.74
C ALA A 194 -9.33 11.22 -14.00
N ASP A 195 -9.63 10.36 -14.96
CA ASP A 195 -10.99 10.03 -15.39
C ASP A 195 -11.58 8.88 -14.58
N LYS A 196 -10.79 7.81 -14.38
CA LYS A 196 -11.25 6.59 -13.70
C LYS A 196 -10.96 6.64 -12.20
N VAL A 197 -11.86 7.28 -11.47
CA VAL A 197 -11.76 7.42 -10.01
C VAL A 197 -12.68 6.43 -9.29
N ILE A 198 -12.14 5.67 -8.35
CA ILE A 198 -12.91 4.80 -7.45
C ILE A 198 -13.05 5.46 -6.08
N ILE A 199 -14.28 5.63 -5.61
CA ILE A 199 -14.56 6.13 -4.26
C ILE A 199 -14.76 4.92 -3.34
N VAL A 200 -13.81 4.67 -2.45
CA VAL A 200 -13.80 3.48 -1.61
C VAL A 200 -14.52 3.75 -0.28
N ARG A 201 -15.68 3.12 -0.11
CA ARG A 201 -16.52 3.24 1.10
C ARG A 201 -17.34 1.97 1.34
N GLN A 202 -17.61 1.64 2.61
CA GLN A 202 -18.22 0.37 2.99
C GLN A 202 -19.72 0.28 2.67
N ASP A 203 -20.42 1.43 2.56
CA ASP A 203 -21.84 1.55 2.25
C ASP A 203 -22.15 1.55 0.74
N ALA A 204 -21.12 1.53 -0.12
CA ALA A 204 -21.32 1.59 -1.56
C ALA A 204 -22.18 0.42 -2.09
N PRO A 205 -23.03 0.65 -3.10
CA PRO A 205 -23.99 -0.34 -3.59
C PRO A 205 -23.35 -1.53 -4.33
N HIS A 206 -22.13 -1.37 -4.85
CA HIS A 206 -21.43 -2.40 -5.62
C HIS A 206 -20.05 -2.71 -5.03
N PRO A 207 -19.64 -3.99 -4.99
CA PRO A 207 -18.28 -4.35 -4.61
C PRO A 207 -17.26 -3.89 -5.65
N ILE A 208 -16.04 -3.62 -5.21
CA ILE A 208 -14.90 -3.35 -6.08
C ILE A 208 -14.56 -4.60 -6.90
N THR A 209 -14.29 -4.41 -8.19
CA THR A 209 -13.97 -5.50 -9.12
C THR A 209 -12.47 -5.54 -9.45
N PRO A 210 -11.95 -6.67 -9.96
CA PRO A 210 -10.57 -6.73 -10.46
C PRO A 210 -10.27 -5.67 -11.52
N ASN A 211 -11.24 -5.36 -12.40
CA ASN A 211 -11.07 -4.33 -13.42
C ASN A 211 -11.01 -2.92 -12.79
N ASP A 212 -11.81 -2.63 -11.77
CA ASP A 212 -11.69 -1.37 -11.02
C ASP A 212 -10.26 -1.25 -10.44
N ILE A 213 -9.71 -2.30 -9.84
CA ILE A 213 -8.34 -2.28 -9.28
C ILE A 213 -7.27 -2.02 -10.35
N LEU A 214 -7.35 -2.71 -11.48
CA LEU A 214 -6.31 -2.71 -12.50
C LEU A 214 -6.36 -1.48 -13.42
N SER A 215 -7.55 -0.94 -13.68
CA SER A 215 -7.75 0.13 -14.68
C SER A 215 -7.99 1.52 -14.09
N SER A 216 -8.16 1.64 -12.77
CA SER A 216 -8.39 2.94 -12.15
C SER A 216 -7.13 3.78 -12.07
N GLU A 217 -7.32 5.08 -12.24
CA GLU A 217 -6.29 6.11 -12.18
C GLU A 217 -6.24 6.76 -10.80
N ALA A 218 -7.34 6.72 -10.04
CA ALA A 218 -7.31 7.16 -8.66
C ALA A 218 -8.25 6.38 -7.75
N PHE A 219 -7.87 6.33 -6.47
CA PHE A 219 -8.68 5.80 -5.38
C PHE A 219 -8.89 6.92 -4.35
N LEU A 220 -10.14 7.35 -4.17
CA LEU A 220 -10.55 8.32 -3.15
C LEU A 220 -10.99 7.59 -1.87
N LEU A 221 -10.39 7.97 -0.75
CA LEU A 221 -10.56 7.38 0.58
C LEU A 221 -10.96 8.49 1.56
N GLY A 222 -12.06 8.31 2.29
CA GLY A 222 -12.40 9.19 3.43
C GLY A 222 -11.84 8.67 4.75
N VAL A 223 -11.64 9.54 5.73
CA VAL A 223 -11.08 9.18 7.05
C VAL A 223 -11.98 8.32 7.95
N SER A 224 -13.28 8.21 7.66
CA SER A 224 -14.24 7.48 8.51
C SER A 224 -14.42 6.03 8.09
N GLN A 225 -13.35 5.34 7.73
CA GLN A 225 -13.43 3.91 7.43
C GLN A 225 -13.51 3.13 8.75
N ASP A 226 -14.66 3.19 9.43
CA ASP A 226 -15.09 2.17 10.37
C ASP A 226 -15.93 1.13 9.62
N ASN A 227 -16.02 -0.10 10.15
CA ASN A 227 -16.90 -1.14 9.61
C ASN A 227 -18.40 -0.86 9.84
N ILE A 228 -18.76 0.40 10.14
CA ILE A 228 -20.12 0.88 10.35
C ILE A 228 -20.49 1.76 9.15
N PRO A 229 -21.44 1.35 8.31
CA PRO A 229 -21.90 2.16 7.19
C PRO A 229 -22.43 3.52 7.66
N ARG A 230 -21.88 4.61 7.10
CA ARG A 230 -22.30 6.00 7.36
C ARG A 230 -22.64 6.70 6.03
N PRO A 231 -23.85 6.51 5.50
CA PRO A 231 -24.23 7.00 4.17
C PRO A 231 -24.06 8.51 3.98
N GLU A 232 -24.20 9.29 5.04
CA GLU A 232 -23.97 10.74 5.04
C GLU A 232 -22.54 11.12 4.65
N TYR A 233 -21.55 10.37 5.12
CA TYR A 233 -20.14 10.59 4.78
C TYR A 233 -19.81 10.06 3.39
N GLY A 234 -20.42 8.95 2.99
CA GLY A 234 -20.33 8.44 1.63
C GLY A 234 -20.83 9.44 0.58
N ARG A 235 -22.00 10.06 0.83
CA ARG A 235 -22.57 11.11 -0.03
C ARG A 235 -21.70 12.37 -0.10
N LEU A 236 -21.01 12.71 0.98
CA LEU A 236 -20.06 13.83 0.96
C LEU A 236 -18.93 13.57 -0.05
N LEU A 237 -18.34 12.37 -0.04
CA LEU A 237 -17.30 11.99 -1.00
C LEU A 237 -17.81 11.95 -2.44
N ASP A 238 -19.02 11.42 -2.66
CA ASP A 238 -19.66 11.44 -3.98
C ASP A 238 -19.80 12.88 -4.51
N ASN A 239 -20.19 13.83 -3.66
CA ASN A 239 -20.34 15.23 -4.03
C ASN A 239 -18.99 15.92 -4.29
N LEU A 240 -17.91 15.48 -3.63
CA LEU A 240 -16.57 16.01 -3.86
C LEU A 240 -16.00 15.55 -5.20
N VAL A 241 -16.38 14.37 -5.68
CA VAL A 241 -15.95 13.82 -6.99
C VAL A 241 -17.16 13.16 -7.70
N PRO A 242 -18.04 13.95 -8.34
CA PRO A 242 -19.30 13.43 -8.90
C PRO A 242 -19.15 12.41 -10.04
N TRP A 243 -17.99 12.36 -10.69
CA TRP A 243 -17.68 11.38 -11.74
C TRP A 243 -17.06 10.09 -11.18
N GLY A 244 -16.76 10.05 -9.87
CA GLY A 244 -16.18 8.89 -9.22
C GLY A 244 -17.18 7.75 -9.06
N LEU A 245 -16.68 6.53 -9.15
CA LEU A 245 -17.47 5.31 -9.02
C LEU A 245 -17.40 4.78 -7.58
N PRO A 246 -18.51 4.80 -6.82
CA PRO A 246 -18.49 4.27 -5.46
C PRO A 246 -18.38 2.74 -5.46
N ARG A 247 -17.45 2.21 -4.66
CA ARG A 247 -17.18 0.78 -4.49
C ARG A 247 -16.91 0.42 -3.03
N ARG A 248 -17.39 -0.75 -2.61
CA ARG A 248 -17.06 -1.34 -1.30
C ARG A 248 -16.08 -2.51 -1.45
N ILE A 249 -15.26 -2.75 -0.43
CA ILE A 249 -14.34 -3.89 -0.42
C ILE A 249 -15.03 -5.03 0.33
N GLU A 250 -15.13 -6.20 -0.31
CA GLU A 250 -15.79 -7.37 0.27
C GLU A 250 -14.87 -8.60 0.26
N LEU A 251 -15.09 -9.48 1.25
CA LEU A 251 -14.54 -10.82 1.28
C LEU A 251 -15.67 -11.83 1.36
N LYS A 252 -15.78 -12.72 0.36
CA LYS A 252 -16.91 -13.67 0.23
C LYS A 252 -18.26 -12.98 0.43
N ASN A 253 -18.50 -11.89 -0.32
CA ASN A 253 -19.75 -11.11 -0.32
C ASN A 253 -20.12 -10.50 1.05
N SER A 254 -19.12 -10.14 1.86
CA SER A 254 -19.33 -9.51 3.16
C SER A 254 -18.19 -8.53 3.47
N ILE A 255 -18.55 -7.37 4.03
CA ILE A 255 -17.59 -6.38 4.56
C ILE A 255 -17.01 -6.82 5.91
N VAL A 256 -17.59 -7.83 6.57
CA VAL A 256 -17.17 -8.24 7.91
C VAL A 256 -15.78 -8.85 7.85
N GLY A 257 -14.89 -8.35 8.70
CA GLY A 257 -13.49 -8.77 8.76
C GLY A 257 -12.63 -8.26 7.61
N VAL A 258 -13.15 -7.36 6.78
CA VAL A 258 -12.31 -6.57 5.87
C VAL A 258 -11.54 -5.53 6.70
N PRO A 259 -10.25 -5.29 6.43
CA PRO A 259 -9.52 -4.20 7.07
C PRO A 259 -10.19 -2.84 6.83
N ASP A 260 -10.25 -2.03 7.88
CA ASP A 260 -10.96 -0.76 7.90
C ASP A 260 -10.04 0.46 8.05
N SER A 261 -8.80 0.29 8.53
CA SER A 261 -7.84 1.41 8.55
C SER A 261 -7.36 1.80 7.15
N LEU A 262 -7.15 3.11 6.92
CA LEU A 262 -6.74 3.69 5.63
C LEU A 262 -5.50 3.00 5.05
N ASN A 263 -4.46 2.84 5.87
CA ASN A 263 -3.23 2.19 5.47
C ASN A 263 -3.44 0.74 5.05
N LYS A 264 -4.37 0.02 5.69
CA LYS A 264 -4.68 -1.37 5.34
C LYS A 264 -5.55 -1.46 4.10
N ILE A 265 -6.46 -0.53 3.87
CA ILE A 265 -7.22 -0.45 2.64
C ILE A 265 -6.30 -0.13 1.45
N ILE A 266 -5.37 0.81 1.62
CA ILE A 266 -4.31 1.08 0.64
C ILE A 266 -3.45 -0.17 0.40
N GLU A 267 -3.02 -0.87 1.46
CA GLU A 267 -2.27 -2.12 1.35
C GLU A 267 -3.04 -3.20 0.56
N VAL A 268 -4.35 -3.34 0.77
CA VAL A 268 -5.22 -4.25 0.01
C VAL A 268 -5.24 -3.87 -1.47
N ILE A 269 -5.47 -2.59 -1.80
CA ILE A 269 -5.53 -2.14 -3.19
C ILE A 269 -4.17 -2.34 -3.89
N LEU A 270 -3.07 -1.96 -3.23
CA LEU A 270 -1.72 -2.13 -3.76
C LEU A 270 -1.36 -3.60 -4.00
N LYS A 271 -1.64 -4.49 -3.04
CA LYS A 271 -1.43 -5.94 -3.24
C LYS A 271 -2.30 -6.49 -4.35
N ALA A 272 -3.58 -6.11 -4.40
CA ALA A 272 -4.47 -6.55 -5.46
C ALA A 272 -3.92 -6.13 -6.83
N ARG A 273 -3.53 -4.87 -7.01
CA ARG A 273 -3.02 -4.35 -8.29
C ARG A 273 -1.66 -4.96 -8.67
N TYR A 274 -0.69 -4.92 -7.76
CA TYR A 274 0.71 -5.17 -8.12
C TYR A 274 1.26 -6.54 -7.75
N LYS A 275 0.60 -7.25 -6.81
CA LYS A 275 1.06 -8.55 -6.30
C LYS A 275 0.17 -9.71 -6.75
N TYR A 276 -1.13 -9.48 -6.85
CA TYR A 276 -2.11 -10.55 -7.11
C TYR A 276 -2.95 -10.34 -8.37
N ASN A 277 -2.58 -9.39 -9.24
CA ASN A 277 -3.18 -9.21 -10.57
C ASN A 277 -4.73 -9.09 -10.54
N GLY A 278 -5.24 -8.26 -9.66
CA GLY A 278 -6.67 -8.00 -9.47
C GLY A 278 -7.38 -8.89 -8.44
N ASP A 279 -6.72 -9.90 -7.85
CA ASP A 279 -7.32 -10.75 -6.81
C ASP A 279 -7.43 -10.01 -5.46
N ILE A 280 -8.61 -9.42 -5.26
CA ILE A 280 -8.97 -8.64 -4.07
C ILE A 280 -9.12 -9.53 -2.84
N GLU A 281 -9.70 -10.73 -2.95
CA GLU A 281 -9.90 -11.61 -1.79
C GLU A 281 -8.56 -12.03 -1.17
N LYS A 282 -7.61 -12.43 -2.01
CA LYS A 282 -6.25 -12.77 -1.57
C LYS A 282 -5.52 -11.55 -0.99
N ALA A 283 -5.74 -10.37 -1.57
CA ALA A 283 -5.21 -9.12 -1.02
C ALA A 283 -5.76 -8.81 0.38
N ILE A 284 -7.07 -8.98 0.59
CA ILE A 284 -7.71 -8.82 1.90
C ILE A 284 -7.11 -9.81 2.90
N ILE A 285 -7.12 -11.11 2.59
CA ILE A 285 -6.67 -12.19 3.49
C ILE A 285 -5.23 -11.95 3.95
N THR A 286 -4.34 -11.56 3.04
CA THR A 286 -2.91 -11.34 3.35
C THR A 286 -2.61 -9.97 3.97
N SER A 287 -3.61 -9.10 4.15
CA SER A 287 -3.50 -7.80 4.81
C SER A 287 -4.25 -7.74 6.15
N MET A 288 -5.04 -8.77 6.47
CA MET A 288 -5.80 -8.82 7.71
C MET A 288 -4.90 -8.72 8.95
N THR A 289 -5.38 -7.97 9.94
CA THR A 289 -4.88 -8.07 11.31
C THR A 289 -5.55 -9.22 12.06
N GLN A 290 -5.00 -9.63 13.21
CA GLN A 290 -5.63 -10.62 14.07
C GLN A 290 -7.06 -10.23 14.48
N LYS A 291 -7.31 -8.92 14.66
CA LYS A 291 -8.65 -8.38 14.94
C LYS A 291 -9.59 -8.69 13.78
N ASN A 292 -9.19 -8.41 12.54
CA ASN A 292 -10.00 -8.66 11.35
C ASN A 292 -10.35 -10.15 11.21
N ILE A 293 -9.35 -11.03 11.38
CA ILE A 293 -9.51 -12.50 11.35
C ILE A 293 -10.53 -12.94 12.40
N THR A 294 -10.36 -12.49 13.64
CA THR A 294 -11.24 -12.86 14.77
C THR A 294 -12.66 -12.38 14.54
N THR A 295 -12.85 -11.15 14.06
CA THR A 295 -14.16 -10.59 13.72
C THR A 295 -14.83 -11.39 12.60
N ARG A 296 -14.09 -11.77 11.56
CA ARG A 296 -14.63 -12.62 10.49
C ARG A 296 -15.04 -13.98 11.02
N LEU A 297 -14.16 -14.63 11.76
CA LEU A 297 -14.39 -15.95 12.35
C LEU A 297 -15.65 -15.94 13.24
N TYR A 298 -15.81 -14.93 14.10
CA TYR A 298 -16.98 -14.78 14.95
C TYR A 298 -18.28 -14.70 14.13
N TYR A 299 -18.29 -13.86 13.09
CA TYR A 299 -19.44 -13.73 12.19
C TYR A 299 -19.80 -15.06 11.51
N GLU A 300 -18.81 -15.78 10.99
CA GLU A 300 -19.04 -17.05 10.29
C GLU A 300 -19.53 -18.16 11.24
N ILE A 301 -19.05 -18.17 12.49
CA ILE A 301 -19.51 -19.07 13.56
C ILE A 301 -20.96 -18.77 13.93
N VAL A 302 -21.28 -17.51 14.26
CA VAL A 302 -22.64 -17.12 14.68
C VAL A 302 -23.65 -17.35 13.56
N LYS A 303 -23.29 -17.01 12.32
CA LYS A 303 -24.16 -17.16 11.15
C LYS A 303 -24.52 -18.63 10.84
N ARG A 304 -23.58 -19.56 11.08
CA ARG A 304 -23.76 -20.99 10.76
C ARG A 304 -24.14 -21.85 11.96
N ALA A 305 -24.20 -21.28 13.16
CA ALA A 305 -24.61 -22.02 14.36
C ALA A 305 -26.05 -22.52 14.23
N LYS A 306 -26.26 -23.79 14.54
CA LYS A 306 -27.59 -24.40 14.60
C LYS A 306 -28.04 -24.49 16.04
N ARG A 307 -29.31 -24.20 16.32
CA ARG A 307 -29.88 -24.36 17.66
C ARG A 307 -30.42 -25.77 17.83
N ASP A 308 -29.88 -26.48 18.81
CA ASP A 308 -30.40 -27.77 19.26
C ASP A 308 -30.95 -27.64 20.70
N LEU A 309 -31.47 -28.74 21.27
CA LEU A 309 -32.00 -28.79 22.64
C LEU A 309 -31.00 -28.33 23.72
N GLU A 310 -29.69 -28.47 23.46
CA GLU A 310 -28.62 -28.09 24.37
C GLU A 310 -28.04 -26.68 24.13
N GLY A 311 -28.64 -25.91 23.23
CA GLY A 311 -28.18 -24.58 22.81
C GLY A 311 -27.57 -24.54 21.39
N PRO A 312 -27.01 -23.38 20.99
CA PRO A 312 -26.39 -23.22 19.67
C PRO A 312 -25.08 -24.01 19.57
N SER A 313 -24.88 -24.72 18.45
CA SER A 313 -23.69 -25.54 18.21
C SER A 313 -23.21 -25.54 16.75
N ILE A 314 -21.95 -25.91 16.56
CA ILE A 314 -21.25 -26.05 15.26
C ILE A 314 -20.39 -27.33 15.24
N SER A 315 -20.08 -27.84 14.05
CA SER A 315 -19.16 -28.99 13.84
C SER A 315 -17.71 -28.54 13.63
N TRP A 316 -16.74 -29.39 13.95
CA TRP A 316 -15.34 -29.24 13.50
C TRP A 316 -15.19 -29.17 11.97
N ASP A 317 -16.15 -29.66 11.19
CA ASP A 317 -16.15 -29.50 9.73
C ASP A 317 -16.13 -28.02 9.33
N LEU A 318 -16.79 -27.15 10.11
CA LEU A 318 -16.77 -25.71 9.86
C LEU A 318 -15.35 -25.14 10.03
N TYR A 319 -14.57 -25.62 10.98
CA TYR A 319 -13.17 -25.22 11.10
C TYR A 319 -12.37 -25.62 9.86
N TYR A 320 -12.54 -26.86 9.38
CA TYR A 320 -11.83 -27.34 8.19
C TYR A 320 -12.29 -26.62 6.91
N GLU A 321 -13.54 -26.15 6.84
CA GLU A 321 -14.01 -25.28 5.76
C GLU A 321 -13.36 -23.90 5.83
N LEU A 322 -13.41 -23.23 6.99
CA LEU A 322 -12.93 -21.86 7.15
C LEU A 322 -11.40 -21.76 7.05
N SER A 323 -10.66 -22.72 7.59
CA SER A 323 -9.18 -22.74 7.56
C SER A 323 -8.58 -22.88 6.15
N LYS A 324 -9.38 -23.26 5.15
CA LYS A 324 -8.94 -23.27 3.74
C LYS A 324 -8.65 -21.87 3.18
N TRP A 325 -9.26 -20.84 3.75
CA TRP A 325 -9.15 -19.47 3.21
C TRP A 325 -8.95 -18.40 4.28
N LEU A 326 -9.44 -18.62 5.51
CA LEU A 326 -9.19 -17.74 6.64
C LEU A 326 -7.96 -18.25 7.41
N PRO A 327 -6.96 -17.41 7.71
CA PRO A 327 -5.74 -17.85 8.38
C PRO A 327 -5.98 -18.04 9.88
N ILE A 328 -6.62 -19.16 10.25
CA ILE A 328 -7.02 -19.51 11.62
C ILE A 328 -6.44 -20.86 12.08
N THR A 329 -6.14 -20.94 13.36
CA THR A 329 -5.81 -22.21 14.03
C THR A 329 -7.03 -22.83 14.71
N LYS A 330 -6.92 -24.11 15.12
CA LYS A 330 -7.96 -24.75 15.96
C LYS A 330 -8.19 -23.97 17.25
N LEU A 331 -7.13 -23.42 17.84
CA LEU A 331 -7.22 -22.64 19.08
C LEU A 331 -8.03 -21.35 18.89
N ASP A 332 -7.83 -20.65 17.77
CA ASP A 332 -8.63 -19.47 17.44
C ASP A 332 -10.12 -19.83 17.31
N PHE A 333 -10.41 -20.92 16.59
CA PHE A 333 -11.77 -21.43 16.39
C PHE A 333 -12.46 -21.73 17.73
N THR A 334 -11.82 -22.48 18.62
CA THR A 334 -12.36 -22.81 19.94
C THR A 334 -12.61 -21.57 20.78
N ARG A 335 -11.63 -20.67 20.90
CA ARG A 335 -11.76 -19.44 21.70
C ARG A 335 -12.89 -18.54 21.21
N VAL A 336 -13.06 -18.41 19.90
CA VAL A 336 -14.12 -17.58 19.33
C VAL A 336 -15.49 -18.22 19.50
N ALA A 337 -15.61 -19.55 19.35
CA ALA A 337 -16.85 -20.27 19.62
C ALA A 337 -17.28 -20.15 21.10
N GLU A 338 -16.34 -20.33 22.03
CA GLU A 338 -16.56 -20.13 23.47
C GLU A 338 -17.04 -18.70 23.77
N LYS A 339 -16.35 -17.70 23.21
CA LYS A 339 -16.74 -16.29 23.35
C LYS A 339 -18.14 -16.00 22.79
N ALA A 340 -18.55 -16.72 21.75
CA ALA A 340 -19.88 -16.61 21.16
C ALA A 340 -20.95 -17.40 21.93
N GLY A 341 -20.57 -18.18 22.95
CA GLY A 341 -21.49 -19.06 23.69
C GLY A 341 -21.98 -20.25 22.85
N ILE A 342 -21.19 -20.69 21.86
CA ILE A 342 -21.55 -21.74 20.91
C ILE A 342 -20.72 -22.99 21.19
N LYS A 343 -21.38 -24.13 21.37
CA LYS A 343 -20.71 -25.42 21.61
C LYS A 343 -20.15 -25.99 20.30
N ILE A 344 -18.97 -26.62 20.38
CA ILE A 344 -18.40 -27.37 19.25
C ILE A 344 -18.74 -28.86 19.46
N LYS A 345 -19.24 -29.52 18.41
CA LYS A 345 -19.60 -30.94 18.39
C LYS A 345 -18.75 -31.70 17.37
N GLY A 346 -18.59 -33.00 17.60
CA GLY A 346 -17.68 -33.87 16.85
C GLY A 346 -16.25 -33.72 17.33
#